data_AF-A0A117NTD8-F1
#
_entry.id   AF-A0A117NTD8-F1
#
_cell.length_a   1.000
_cell.length_b   1.000
_cell.length_c   1.000
_cell.angle_alpha   90.00
_cell.angle_beta   90.00
_cell.angle_gamma   90.00
#
_symmetry.space_group_name_H-M   'P 1'
#
loop_
_entity.id
_entity.type
_entity.pdbx_description
1 polymer ?
#
loop_
_entity_poly.entity_id
_entity_poly.type
_entity_poly.pdbx_seq_one_letter_code
_entity_poly.pdbx_strand_id
1 'polypeptide(L)' 'MGTVLSFDPVLPSPHPPDAAGETKRVCHHRWPVRMHKVRRWYSHRQEHRMIWRGPYIKGPADAPMMAGEKAYLVDA' A
#
# COMPACT_ATOMS: atom_id res chain seq x y z
N MET A 1 -32.64 32.90 -29.80
CA MET A 1 -31.18 32.71 -29.63
C MET A 1 -30.98 32.01 -28.30
N GLY A 2 -30.51 30.76 -28.31
CA GLY A 2 -30.29 29.98 -27.09
C GLY A 2 -29.02 29.17 -27.27
N THR A 3 -27.97 29.54 -26.55
CA THR A 3 -26.69 28.83 -26.53
C THR A 3 -26.89 27.53 -25.75
N VAL A 4 -26.86 26.40 -26.45
CA VAL A 4 -26.63 25.09 -25.84
C VAL A 4 -25.18 25.05 -25.37
N LEU A 5 -24.98 24.96 -24.06
CA LEU A 5 -23.67 24.64 -23.50
C LEU A 5 -23.42 23.16 -23.79
N SER A 6 -22.65 22.88 -24.84
CA SER A 6 -22.13 21.55 -25.13
C SER A 6 -21.32 21.08 -23.92
N PHE A 7 -21.75 19.99 -23.30
CA PHE A 7 -20.96 19.28 -22.31
C PHE A 7 -20.00 18.39 -23.10
N ASP A 8 -18.74 18.78 -23.21
CA ASP A 8 -17.72 17.89 -23.74
C ASP A 8 -17.71 16.62 -22.87
N PRO A 9 -17.90 15.41 -23.42
CA PRO A 9 -17.64 14.21 -22.66
C PRO A 9 -16.15 14.24 -22.32
N VAL A 10 -15.82 14.40 -21.04
CA VAL A 10 -14.47 14.17 -20.53
C VAL A 10 -14.10 12.75 -20.96
N LEU A 11 -13.29 12.63 -22.01
CA LEU A 11 -12.61 11.37 -22.32
C LEU A 11 -11.96 10.91 -21.03
N PRO A 12 -12.12 9.64 -20.62
CA PRO A 12 -11.33 9.12 -19.51
C PRO A 12 -9.89 9.45 -19.85
N SER A 13 -9.24 10.24 -18.99
CA SER A 13 -7.84 10.57 -19.12
C SER A 13 -7.12 9.26 -19.47
N PRO A 14 -6.34 9.18 -20.56
CA PRO A 14 -5.61 7.98 -20.88
C PRO A 14 -4.67 7.75 -19.72
N HIS A 15 -5.13 6.95 -18.76
CA HIS A 15 -4.28 6.42 -17.73
C HIS A 15 -3.17 5.76 -18.54
N PRO A 16 -1.91 6.20 -18.42
CA PRO A 16 -0.83 5.46 -19.06
C PRO A 16 -1.06 4.01 -18.65
N PRO A 17 -1.13 3.05 -19.59
CA PRO A 17 -1.24 1.66 -19.23
C PRO A 17 -0.14 1.44 -18.22
N ASP A 18 -0.51 1.05 -17.00
CA ASP A 18 0.44 0.92 -15.92
C ASP A 18 1.65 0.21 -16.50
N ALA A 19 2.79 0.89 -16.52
CA ALA A 19 4.07 0.24 -16.76
C ALA A 19 4.40 -0.63 -15.53
N ALA A 20 3.40 -1.37 -15.02
CA ALA A 20 3.48 -2.47 -14.10
C ALA A 20 3.99 -3.70 -14.87
N GLY A 21 5.13 -3.53 -15.53
CA GLY A 21 6.13 -4.58 -15.45
C GLY A 21 6.55 -4.66 -13.99
N GLU A 22 5.72 -5.27 -13.14
CA GLU A 22 6.09 -5.67 -11.80
C GLU A 22 7.23 -6.66 -11.94
N THR A 23 8.47 -6.17 -12.05
CA THR A 23 9.61 -6.91 -11.51
C THR A 23 9.36 -6.92 -10.01
N LYS A 24 8.53 -7.87 -9.59
CA LYS A 24 8.10 -8.10 -8.22
C LYS A 24 9.38 -8.25 -7.42
N ARG A 25 9.78 -7.19 -6.71
CA ARG A 25 11.04 -7.15 -5.96
C ARG A 25 11.11 -8.42 -5.13
N VAL A 26 12.04 -9.31 -5.46
CA VAL A 26 12.19 -10.58 -4.75
C VAL A 26 12.83 -10.24 -3.42
N CYS A 27 12.00 -10.09 -2.39
CA CYS A 27 12.48 -9.85 -1.04
C CYS A 27 13.05 -11.17 -0.50
N HIS A 28 14.38 -11.26 -0.34
CA HIS A 28 15.04 -12.44 0.21
C HIS A 28 14.90 -12.59 1.73
N HIS A 29 14.18 -11.70 2.40
CA HIS A 29 14.05 -11.64 3.86
C HIS A 29 12.61 -11.41 4.29
N ARG A 30 12.30 -11.88 5.51
CA ARG A 30 11.06 -11.60 6.22
C ARG A 30 11.26 -10.62 7.36
N TRP A 31 10.23 -9.83 7.64
CA TRP A 31 10.27 -8.76 8.64
C TRP A 31 9.01 -8.79 9.52
N PRO A 32 9.14 -8.67 10.85
CA PRO A 32 8.00 -8.41 11.71
C PRO A 32 7.53 -6.97 11.54
N VAL A 33 6.26 -6.80 11.19
CA VAL A 33 5.59 -5.51 11.09
C VAL A 33 4.85 -5.25 12.39
N ARG A 34 5.12 -4.11 13.02
CA ARG A 34 4.45 -3.67 14.25
C ARG A 34 3.00 -3.26 13.96
N MET A 35 2.19 -3.25 15.01
CA MET A 35 0.84 -2.71 14.98
C MET A 35 0.86 -1.29 14.41
N HIS A 36 0.05 -1.01 13.38
CA HIS A 36 -0.03 0.30 12.77
C HIS A 36 -1.42 0.62 12.24
N LYS A 37 -1.67 1.91 12.02
CA LYS A 37 -2.93 2.42 11.51
C LYS A 37 -2.87 2.56 10.00
N VAL A 38 -3.89 2.05 9.30
CA VAL A 38 -4.04 2.16 7.84
C VAL A 38 -5.40 2.77 7.53
N ARG A 39 -5.47 3.56 6.45
CA ARG A 39 -6.73 4.06 5.92
C ARG A 39 -7.08 3.31 4.63
N ARG A 40 -8.01 2.35 4.73
CA ARG A 40 -8.44 1.48 3.62
C ARG A 40 -9.67 2.07 2.94
N TRP A 41 -9.63 2.15 1.61
CA TRP A 41 -10.80 2.44 0.79
C TRP A 41 -11.73 1.24 0.70
N TYR A 42 -13.03 1.48 0.84
CA TYR A 42 -14.08 0.49 0.64
C TYR A 42 -15.02 0.97 -0.46
N SER A 43 -14.85 0.42 -1.67
CA SER A 43 -15.61 0.82 -2.85
C SER A 43 -17.12 0.68 -2.69
N HIS A 44 -17.58 -0.34 -1.96
CA HIS A 44 -19.01 -0.58 -1.71
C HIS A 44 -19.67 0.43 -0.76
N ARG A 45 -18.88 1.11 0.08
CA ARG A 45 -19.36 2.17 0.98
C ARG A 45 -18.93 3.57 0.53
N GLN A 46 -18.16 3.64 -0.55
CA GLN A 46 -17.53 4.87 -1.04
C GLN A 46 -16.85 5.68 0.09
N GLU A 47 -16.21 5.00 1.04
CA GLU A 47 -15.57 5.66 2.18
C GLU A 47 -14.18 5.10 2.51
N HIS A 48 -13.36 5.97 3.08
CA HIS A 48 -12.04 5.64 3.63
C HIS A 48 -12.16 5.35 5.12
N ARG A 49 -12.07 4.08 5.52
CA ARG A 49 -12.09 3.69 6.92
C ARG A 49 -10.70 3.47 7.48
N MET A 50 -10.54 3.90 8.71
CA MET A 50 -9.34 3.73 9.49
C MET A 50 -9.38 2.38 10.21
N ILE A 51 -8.32 1.60 10.06
CA ILE A 51 -8.19 0.29 10.70
C ILE A 51 -6.85 0.18 11.40
N TRP A 52 -6.84 -0.50 12.55
CA TRP A 52 -5.62 -0.93 13.22
C TRP A 52 -5.26 -2.32 12.72
N ARG A 53 -4.08 -2.45 12.11
CA ARG A 53 -3.55 -3.72 11.66
C ARG A 53 -2.62 -4.26 12.73
N GLY A 54 -3.00 -5.39 13.32
CA GLY A 54 -2.20 -6.14 14.30
C GLY A 54 -0.80 -6.50 13.76
N PRO A 55 0.12 -6.92 14.64
CA PRO A 55 1.44 -7.37 14.21
C PRO A 55 1.35 -8.51 13.19
N TYR A 56 2.19 -8.50 12.15
CA TYR A 56 2.25 -9.58 11.16
C TYR A 56 3.64 -9.71 10.53
N ILE A 57 3.92 -10.86 9.91
CA ILE A 57 5.18 -11.07 9.17
C ILE A 57 4.99 -10.74 7.69
N LYS A 58 5.89 -9.93 7.13
CA LYS A 58 5.91 -9.61 5.69
C LYS A 58 7.11 -10.28 5.02
N GLY A 59 6.89 -10.81 3.80
CA GLY A 59 7.92 -11.43 2.96
C GLY A 59 7.62 -12.90 2.61
N PRO A 60 8.43 -13.53 1.74
CA PRO A 60 8.18 -14.91 1.28
C PRO A 60 8.23 -15.93 2.41
N ALA A 61 7.35 -16.94 2.35
CA ALA A 61 7.14 -17.93 3.41
C ALA A 61 8.32 -18.90 3.66
N ASP A 62 9.37 -18.84 2.85
CA ASP A 62 10.61 -19.63 2.99
C ASP A 62 11.87 -18.78 3.23
N ALA A 63 11.76 -17.44 3.24
CA ALA A 63 12.90 -16.54 3.44
C ALA A 63 13.32 -16.43 4.92
N PRO A 64 14.63 -16.23 5.24
CA PRO A 64 15.11 -15.97 6.59
C PRO A 64 14.43 -14.78 7.28
N MET A 65 14.24 -14.86 8.59
CA MET A 65 13.63 -13.79 9.40
C MET A 65 14.67 -12.80 9.90
N MET A 66 14.51 -11.54 9.55
CA MET A 66 15.30 -10.44 10.11
C MET A 66 14.63 -9.95 11.39
N ALA A 67 14.96 -10.57 12.52
CA ALA A 67 14.62 -10.07 13.85
C ALA A 67 15.73 -9.10 14.31
N GLY A 68 15.60 -7.84 13.96
CA GLY A 68 16.50 -6.81 14.49
C GLY A 68 16.08 -6.42 15.90
N GLU A 69 16.57 -7.12 16.93
CA GLU A 69 16.61 -6.51 18.26
C GLU A 69 17.64 -5.39 18.23
N LYS A 70 17.19 -4.17 18.50
CA LYS A 70 18.10 -3.04 18.66
C LYS A 70 18.64 -3.09 20.09
N ALA A 71 19.77 -3.78 20.27
CA ALA A 71 20.50 -3.78 21.52
C ALA A 71 21.24 -2.44 21.68
N TYR A 72 21.18 -1.87 22.89
CA TYR A 72 22.01 -0.74 23.28
C TYR A 72 23.04 -1.25 24.28
N LEU A 73 24.28 -0.81 24.14
CA LEU A 73 25.31 -1.06 25.16
C LEU A 73 24.88 -0.28 26.42
N VAL A 74 24.67 -0.99 27.52
CA VAL A 74 24.49 -0.40 28.85
C VAL A 74 25.88 -0.39 29.49
N ASP A 75 26.43 0.79 29.72
CA ASP A 75 27.63 0.93 30.55
C ASP A 75 27.30 0.42 31.97
N ALA A 76 28.18 -0.45 32.49
CA ALA A 76 28.03 -1.16 33.76
C ALA A 76 28.31 -0.27 34.99
#